data_AF-A0A382F8E7-F1
#
_entry.id   AF-A0A382F8E7-F1
#
_cell.length_a   1.000
_cell.length_b   1.000
_cell.length_c   1.000
_cell.angle_alpha   90.00
_cell.angle_beta   90.00
_cell.angle_gamma   90.00
#
_symmetry.space_group_name_H-M   'P 1'
#
loop_
_entity.id
_entity.type
_entity.pdbx_description
1 polymer ?
#
loop_
_entity_poly.entity_id
_entity_poly.type
_entity_poly.pdbx_seq_one_letter_code
_entity_poly.pdbx_strand_id
1 'polypeptide(L)'
;HRGGRIEKIALTNEEINIVTEASNILGLSVAGVDLMRSDRGPLILEVNSSPGLQGIESSSKVNVANDIFSLIEQKKENLDAQS
;
A
#
# COMPACT_ATOMS: atom_id res chain seq x y z
N HIS A 1 -11.82 -13.10 -10.82
CA HIS A 1 -11.67 -12.22 -12.01
C HIS A 1 -13.02 -12.04 -12.72
N ARG A 2 -14.05 -11.53 -12.02
CA ARG A 2 -15.46 -11.47 -12.50
C ARG A 2 -15.76 -10.13 -13.20
N GLY A 3 -15.11 -9.85 -14.33
CA GLY A 3 -15.46 -8.69 -15.18
C GLY A 3 -15.11 -7.30 -14.63
N GLY A 4 -14.38 -7.21 -13.51
CA GLY A 4 -13.86 -5.94 -13.01
C GLY A 4 -12.80 -5.36 -13.94
N ARG A 5 -12.93 -4.09 -14.30
CA ARG A 5 -11.92 -3.34 -15.05
C ARG A 5 -10.91 -2.76 -14.07
N ILE A 6 -9.63 -2.91 -14.37
CA ILE A 6 -8.56 -2.31 -13.57
C ILE A 6 -7.99 -1.15 -14.37
N GLU A 7 -7.87 0.01 -13.71
CA GLU A 7 -7.30 1.21 -14.29
C GLU A 7 -6.30 1.82 -13.33
N LYS A 8 -5.26 2.44 -13.90
CA LYS A 8 -4.33 3.24 -13.13
C LYS A 8 -5.01 4.56 -12.77
N ILE A 9 -5.08 4.86 -11.48
CA ILE A 9 -5.54 6.15 -10.97
C ILE A 9 -4.39 6.89 -10.30
N ALA A 10 -4.45 8.22 -10.30
CA ALA A 10 -3.65 9.02 -9.39
C ALA A 10 -4.45 9.24 -8.10
N LEU A 11 -3.81 8.97 -6.96
CA LEU A 11 -4.37 9.30 -5.65
C LEU A 11 -4.17 10.78 -5.37
N THR A 12 -5.11 11.40 -4.66
CA THR A 12 -4.94 12.75 -4.12
C THR A 12 -4.03 12.71 -2.88
N ASN A 13 -3.51 13.86 -2.47
CA ASN A 13 -2.72 13.96 -1.23
C ASN A 13 -3.53 13.52 0.00
N GLU A 14 -4.83 13.82 0.04
CA GLU A 14 -5.73 13.40 1.13
C GLU A 14 -5.85 11.87 1.19
N GLU A 15 -6.01 11.23 0.02
CA GLU A 15 -6.06 9.77 -0.08
C GLU A 15 -4.75 9.12 0.33
N ILE A 16 -3.60 9.67 -0.08
CA ILE A 16 -2.28 9.17 0.33
C ILE A 16 -2.10 9.29 1.85
N ASN A 17 -2.47 10.43 2.42
CA ASN A 17 -2.31 10.69 3.84
C ASN A 17 -3.14 9.69 4.67
N ILE A 18 -4.43 9.51 4.35
CA ILE A 18 -5.30 8.65 5.14
C ILE A 18 -4.88 7.17 5.07
N VAL A 19 -4.48 6.65 3.90
CA VAL A 19 -4.04 5.24 3.78
C VAL A 19 -2.70 4.99 4.47
N THR A 20 -1.81 5.99 4.46
CA THR A 20 -0.51 5.91 5.16
C THR A 20 -0.72 5.97 6.67
N GLU A 21 -1.56 6.88 7.15
CA GLU A 21 -1.88 7.02 8.57
C GLU A 21 -2.53 5.75 9.12
N ALA A 22 -3.50 5.15 8.41
CA ALA A 22 -4.12 3.91 8.83
C ALA A 22 -3.11 2.75 8.94
N SER A 23 -2.19 2.63 7.98
CA SER A 23 -1.12 1.62 8.03
C SER A 23 -0.20 1.83 9.24
N ASN A 24 0.16 3.09 9.53
CA ASN A 24 1.00 3.46 10.66
C ASN A 24 0.33 3.20 12.01
N ILE A 25 -0.96 3.55 12.16
CA ILE A 25 -1.75 3.29 13.37
C ILE A 25 -1.77 1.79 13.70
N LEU A 26 -1.84 0.94 12.68
CA LEU A 26 -1.83 -0.51 12.81
C LEU A 26 -0.41 -1.11 12.96
N GLY A 27 0.64 -0.28 12.93
CA GLY A 27 2.03 -0.73 13.03
C GLY A 27 2.49 -1.55 11.83
N LEU A 28 1.83 -1.42 10.67
CA LEU A 28 2.14 -2.20 9.48
C LEU A 28 3.14 -1.44 8.60
N SER A 29 4.29 -2.06 8.36
CA SER A 29 5.30 -1.52 7.44
C SER A 29 4.96 -1.75 5.95
N VAL A 30 4.09 -2.73 5.69
CA VAL A 30 3.55 -3.05 4.38
C VAL A 30 2.08 -3.42 4.61
N ALA A 31 1.17 -2.81 3.84
CA ALA A 31 -0.25 -3.12 3.89
C ALA A 31 -0.90 -2.91 2.53
N GLY A 32 -1.94 -3.69 2.23
CA GLY A 32 -2.92 -3.35 1.21
C GLY A 32 -4.07 -2.58 1.85
N VAL A 33 -4.48 -1.47 1.25
CA VAL A 33 -5.56 -0.63 1.79
C VAL A 33 -6.65 -0.47 0.74
N ASP A 34 -7.86 -0.87 1.09
CA ASP A 34 -9.04 -0.67 0.26
C ASP A 34 -9.68 0.68 0.60
N LEU A 35 -9.82 1.51 -0.43
CA LEU A 35 -10.25 2.90 -0.33
C LEU A 35 -11.48 3.14 -1.21
N MET A 36 -12.47 3.85 -0.68
CA MET A 36 -13.64 4.32 -1.43
C MET A 36 -13.77 5.83 -1.33
N ARG A 37 -13.93 6.49 -2.48
CA ARG A 37 -14.29 7.92 -2.54
C ARG A 37 -15.76 8.09 -2.19
N SER A 38 -16.07 9.04 -1.31
CA SER A 38 -17.44 9.41 -0.94
C SER A 38 -17.61 10.93 -0.91
N ASP A 39 -18.86 11.40 -0.86
CA ASP A 39 -19.19 12.83 -0.76
C ASP A 39 -18.66 13.50 0.53
N ARG A 40 -18.29 12.69 1.53
CA ARG A 40 -17.74 13.16 2.81
C ARG A 40 -16.23 12.97 2.92
N GLY A 41 -15.56 12.68 1.80
CA GLY A 41 -14.13 12.40 1.75
C GLY A 41 -13.82 10.90 1.59
N PRO A 42 -12.52 10.54 1.54
CA PRO A 42 -12.07 9.16 1.39
C PRO A 42 -12.41 8.30 2.60
N LEU A 43 -12.87 7.08 2.34
CA LEU A 43 -13.24 6.08 3.35
C LEU A 43 -12.35 4.85 3.21
N ILE A 44 -11.72 4.43 4.31
CA ILE A 44 -11.00 3.18 4.39
C ILE A 44 -11.99 2.05 4.68
N LEU A 45 -11.93 0.99 3.88
CA LEU A 45 -12.80 -0.17 3.99
C LEU A 45 -12.10 -1.36 4.67
N GLU A 46 -10.86 -1.62 4.26
CA GLU A 46 -10.03 -2.72 4.77
C GLU A 46 -8.57 -2.27 4.80
N VAL A 47 -7.84 -2.76 5.82
CA VAL A 47 -6.38 -2.73 5.84
C VAL A 47 -5.88 -4.16 6.06
N ASN A 48 -5.09 -4.66 5.12
CA ASN A 48 -4.63 -6.04 5.10
C ASN A 48 -3.10 -6.11 5.24
N SER A 49 -2.61 -6.87 6.21
CA SER A 49 -1.17 -7.05 6.48
C SER A 49 -0.47 -8.02 5.53
N SER A 50 -1.22 -8.80 4.73
CA SER A 50 -0.69 -9.75 3.76
C SER A 50 -1.40 -9.61 2.41
N PRO A 51 -1.21 -8.47 1.72
CA PRO A 51 -1.87 -8.23 0.45
C PRO A 51 -1.32 -9.14 -0.67
N GLY A 52 -2.21 -9.62 -1.54
CA GLY A 52 -1.81 -10.29 -2.76
C GLY A 52 -1.25 -9.29 -3.79
N LEU A 53 -0.04 -9.55 -4.31
CA LEU A 53 0.66 -8.60 -5.21
C LEU A 53 0.35 -8.79 -6.69
N GLN A 54 0.01 -10.01 -7.12
CA GLN A 54 -0.13 -10.34 -8.55
C GLN A 54 -1.07 -9.40 -9.32
N GLY A 55 -2.23 -9.06 -8.71
CA GLY A 55 -3.22 -8.19 -9.35
C GLY A 55 -2.77 -6.74 -9.45
N ILE A 56 -2.14 -6.21 -8.40
CA ILE A 56 -1.70 -4.81 -8.36
C ILE A 56 -0.47 -4.59 -9.24
N GLU A 57 0.49 -5.52 -9.28
CA GLU A 57 1.66 -5.42 -10.16
C GLU A 57 1.27 -5.52 -11.63
N SER A 58 0.37 -6.46 -11.97
CA SER A 58 -0.09 -6.65 -13.36
C SER A 58 -0.77 -5.40 -13.93
N SER A 59 -1.46 -4.65 -13.08
CA SER A 59 -2.24 -3.47 -13.46
C SER A 59 -1.46 -2.15 -13.36
N SER A 60 -0.68 -1.96 -12.29
CA SER A 60 0.10 -0.74 -12.07
C SER A 60 1.43 -0.70 -12.83
N LYS A 61 1.94 -1.89 -13.23
CA LYS A 61 3.30 -2.08 -13.76
C LYS A 61 4.42 -1.70 -12.78
N VAL A 62 4.10 -1.60 -11.50
CA VAL A 62 5.06 -1.40 -10.41
C VAL A 62 5.52 -2.77 -9.91
N ASN A 63 6.81 -2.92 -9.61
CA ASN A 63 7.38 -4.12 -9.01
C ASN A 63 7.36 -3.96 -7.47
N VAL A 64 6.18 -4.21 -6.90
CA VAL A 64 5.93 -4.03 -5.46
C VAL A 64 6.75 -5.02 -4.64
N ALA A 65 6.97 -6.24 -5.14
CA ALA A 65 7.81 -7.21 -4.47
C ALA A 65 9.25 -6.71 -4.28
N ASN A 66 9.81 -6.06 -5.30
CA ASN A 66 11.13 -5.45 -5.21
C ASN A 66 11.16 -4.27 -4.23
N ASP A 67 10.13 -3.42 -4.22
CA ASP A 67 10.05 -2.30 -3.28
C ASP A 67 9.99 -2.78 -1.82
N ILE A 68 9.25 -3.87 -1.56
CA ILE A 68 9.21 -4.53 -0.24
C ILE A 68 10.58 -5.10 0.11
N PHE A 69 11.27 -5.74 -0.84
CA PHE A 69 12.61 -6.27 -0.61
C PHE A 69 13.60 -5.15 -0.26
N SER A 70 13.62 -4.05 -1.02
CA SER A 70 14.46 -2.89 -0.72
C SER A 70 14.14 -2.26 0.64
N LEU A 71 12.87 -2.22 1.04
CA LEU A 71 12.48 -1.77 2.39
C LEU A 71 13.09 -2.66 3.48
N ILE A 72 13.11 -3.98 3.29
CA ILE A 72 13.69 -4.93 4.24
C ILE A 72 15.20 -4.74 4.33
N GLU A 73 15.89 -4.60 3.19
CA GLU A 73 17.34 -4.34 3.15
C GLU A 73 17.71 -3.07 3.90
N GLN A 74 17.02 -1.95 3.62
CA GLN A 74 17.25 -0.68 4.30
C GLN A 74 17.03 -0.78 5.81
N LYS A 75 15.98 -1.50 6.24
CA LYS A 75 15.73 -1.73 7.67
C LYS A 75 16.85 -2.52 8.32
N LYS A 76 17.37 -3.53 7.63
CA LYS A 76 18.51 -4.32 8.12
C LYS A 76 19.77 -3.46 8.26
N GLU A 77 20.11 -2.69 7.24
CA GLU A 77 21.28 -1.79 7.28
C GLU A 77 21.19 -0.79 8.44
N ASN A 78 20.01 -0.23 8.68
CA ASN A 78 19.78 0.70 9.79
C ASN A 78 19.93 0.03 11.16
N LEU A 79 19.53 -1.24 11.31
CA LEU A 79 19.72 -2.00 12.55
C LEU A 79 21.21 -2.31 12.78
N ASP A 80 21.92 -2.68 11.72
CA ASP A 80 23.36 -2.98 11.77
C ASP A 80 24.18 -1.71 12.11
N ALA A 81 23.76 -0.53 11.63
CA ALA A 81 24.42 0.74 11.93
C ALA A 81 24.16 1.29 13.34
N GLN A 82 23.14 0.77 14.03
CA GLN A 82 22.77 1.14 15.41
C GLN A 82 23.31 0.16 16.47
N SER A 83 23.93 -0.93 16.04
CA SER A 83 24.54 -1.97 16.88
C SER A 83 26.04 -1.73 17.06
#